data_AF-A0A6G4EEK1-F1
#
_entry.id   AF-A0A6G4EEK1-F1
#
_cell.length_a   1.000
_cell.length_b   1.000
_cell.length_c   1.000
_cell.angle_alpha   90.00
_cell.angle_beta   90.00
_cell.angle_gamma   90.00
#
_symmetry.space_group_name_H-M   'P 1'
#
loop_
_entity.id
_entity.type
_entity.pdbx_description
1 polymer ?
#
loop_
_entity_poly.entity_id
_entity_poly.type
_entity_poly.pdbx_seq_one_letter_code
_entity_poly.pdbx_strand_id
1 'polypeptide(L)'
;MSNVYDILKERGYIKQLTHEEEIRELLGKEKISFYIGFDPTADSLHVGHFLQMMVMAHMQKAGHRPIALVGGGTGMIGDPTGKTDMRKMMTKEQIEHNCNCFKKQLAKIIDFSEDKAIMVNNADWLLNLNYIEFLREIGVHFSVNKMLTAECFKSRLEKGLSFLEFNYMLMQGYDFLELNRKYNCVMELGGDDQWSNILAGVDLIRRKESKSAYGMTFTLLTNSEGKKMGKTESGALWLDPEKTSPYEFYQYWRNVADADVEKCLRLITFLPMDEVRRLSSLEGSEINEAKKVLAFEVTKLIHGEEEAQKAKIAAEALFGGNAKDLGNMPTAYIDKNDLNNLLVDLLVKCEIFPSKSEARRLIKQGGLYLNDEKVTDMNLVVTEEHVTEDGIMIRRGKKNFNRIVVE
;
A
#
# COMPACT_ATOMS: atom_id res chain seq x y z
N MET A 1 18.26 23.56 7.90
CA MET A 1 17.41 22.39 7.58
C MET A 1 16.03 22.93 7.19
N SER A 2 15.46 22.47 6.08
CA SER A 2 14.06 22.76 5.76
C SER A 2 13.17 22.15 6.84
N ASN A 3 12.19 22.89 7.36
CA ASN A 3 11.22 22.35 8.29
C ASN A 3 10.42 21.24 7.59
N VAL A 4 10.25 20.08 8.24
CA VAL A 4 9.54 18.95 7.63
C VAL A 4 8.09 19.26 7.32
N TYR A 5 7.47 20.15 8.11
CA TYR A 5 6.14 20.66 7.82
C TYR A 5 6.06 21.26 6.42
N ASP A 6 7.04 22.09 6.03
CA ASP A 6 7.05 22.75 4.73
C ASP A 6 7.24 21.73 3.59
N ILE A 7 8.05 20.68 3.82
CA ILE A 7 8.22 19.56 2.89
C ILE A 7 6.89 18.81 2.72
N LEU A 8 6.23 18.46 3.83
CA LEU A 8 4.97 17.72 3.79
C LEU A 8 3.85 18.53 3.12
N LYS A 9 3.85 19.85 3.34
CA LYS A 9 2.91 20.79 2.72
C LYS A 9 3.17 20.95 1.22
N GLU A 10 4.42 21.18 0.81
CA GLU A 10 4.79 21.30 -0.61
C GLU A 10 4.46 20.02 -1.39
N ARG A 11 4.75 18.86 -0.78
CA ARG A 11 4.42 17.55 -1.36
C ARG A 11 2.91 17.23 -1.31
N GLY A 12 2.10 18.07 -0.67
CA GLY A 12 0.65 17.90 -0.63
C GLY A 12 0.18 16.73 0.23
N TYR A 13 0.97 16.31 1.22
CA TYR A 13 0.53 15.30 2.18
C TYR A 13 -0.53 15.86 3.11
N ILE A 14 -0.30 17.04 3.71
CA ILE A 14 -1.11 17.55 4.82
C ILE A 14 -2.56 17.79 4.39
N LYS A 15 -3.49 17.21 5.14
CA LYS A 15 -4.93 17.32 4.91
C LYS A 15 -5.65 18.01 6.05
N GLN A 16 -5.38 17.63 7.30
CA GLN A 16 -5.87 18.31 8.50
C GLN A 16 -4.79 18.36 9.57
N LEU A 17 -4.87 19.38 10.42
CA LEU A 17 -3.94 19.63 11.52
C LEU A 17 -4.71 20.14 12.73
N THR A 18 -4.29 19.73 13.93
CA THR A 18 -4.61 20.46 15.14
C THR A 18 -3.63 21.62 15.30
N HIS A 19 -4.07 22.85 15.53
CA HIS A 19 -3.18 23.98 15.87
C HIS A 19 -1.98 24.12 14.91
N GLU A 20 -2.24 24.41 13.63
CA GLU A 20 -1.25 24.39 12.53
C GLU A 20 0.04 25.17 12.83
N GLU A 21 -0.05 26.38 13.38
CA GLU A 21 1.12 27.20 13.71
C GLU A 21 2.00 26.55 14.79
N GLU A 22 1.38 26.00 15.84
CA GLU A 22 2.10 25.30 16.92
C GLU A 22 2.81 24.06 16.37
N ILE A 23 2.16 23.29 15.48
CA ILE A 23 2.78 22.12 14.84
C ILE A 23 4.00 22.53 14.02
N ARG A 24 3.88 23.57 13.19
CA ARG A 24 5.00 24.05 12.37
C ARG A 24 6.16 24.51 13.24
N GLU A 25 5.88 25.23 14.32
CA GLU A 25 6.89 25.68 15.28
C GLU A 25 7.58 24.49 15.98
N LEU A 26 6.80 23.55 16.50
CA LEU A 26 7.28 22.34 17.19
C LEU A 26 8.23 21.53 16.30
N LEU A 27 7.83 21.26 15.06
CA LEU A 27 8.62 20.51 14.09
C LEU A 27 9.88 21.26 13.63
N GLY A 28 9.91 22.59 13.77
CA GLY A 28 11.08 23.41 13.46
C GLY A 28 12.08 23.53 14.61
N LYS A 29 11.64 23.35 15.87
CA LYS A 29 12.45 23.57 17.07
C LYS A 29 12.92 22.30 17.76
N GLU A 30 12.13 21.23 17.69
CA GLU A 30 12.32 20.05 18.53
C GLU A 30 12.36 18.75 17.73
N LYS A 31 13.05 17.75 18.28
CA LYS A 31 13.00 16.36 17.80
C LYS A 31 11.94 15.61 18.59
N ILE A 32 10.74 15.54 18.06
CA ILE A 32 9.61 14.89 18.72
C ILE A 32 9.55 13.38 18.45
N SER A 33 8.90 12.64 19.36
CA SER A 33 8.35 11.33 19.09
C SER A 33 6.91 11.48 18.56
N PHE A 34 6.61 10.77 17.48
CA PHE A 34 5.27 10.71 16.88
C PHE A 34 4.93 9.27 16.50
N TYR A 35 3.66 8.95 16.32
CA TYR A 35 3.26 7.60 15.91
C TYR A 35 2.28 7.56 14.74
N ILE A 36 2.28 6.41 14.05
CA ILE A 36 1.24 6.01 13.10
C ILE A 36 0.81 4.58 13.48
N GLY A 37 -0.51 4.36 13.52
CA GLY A 37 -1.10 3.05 13.76
C GLY A 37 -1.23 2.21 12.49
N PHE A 38 -0.93 0.92 12.60
CA PHE A 38 -1.08 -0.09 11.55
C PHE A 38 -1.87 -1.29 12.10
N ASP A 39 -3.09 -1.48 11.61
CA ASP A 39 -3.89 -2.67 11.94
C ASP A 39 -3.40 -3.88 11.12
N PRO A 40 -2.99 -5.00 11.75
CA PRO A 40 -2.40 -6.14 11.07
C PRO A 40 -3.44 -7.06 10.40
N THR A 41 -4.28 -6.52 9.51
CA THR A 41 -5.41 -7.27 8.88
C THR A 41 -5.00 -8.28 7.81
N ALA A 42 -3.74 -8.25 7.40
CA ALA A 42 -3.14 -9.17 6.45
C ALA A 42 -1.66 -9.33 6.79
N ASP A 43 -1.05 -10.38 6.27
CA ASP A 43 0.38 -10.71 6.32
C ASP A 43 1.24 -9.81 5.44
N SER A 44 0.68 -8.78 4.81
CA SER A 44 1.43 -7.80 4.01
C SER A 44 0.76 -6.42 4.01
N LEU A 45 1.56 -5.37 3.95
CA LEU A 45 1.08 -4.03 3.63
C LEU A 45 0.80 -3.93 2.13
N HIS A 46 0.06 -2.90 1.75
CA HIS A 46 -0.30 -2.62 0.35
C HIS A 46 -0.12 -1.12 0.11
N VAL A 47 -0.22 -0.68 -1.13
CA VAL A 47 -0.01 0.73 -1.54
C VAL A 47 -0.78 1.75 -0.70
N GLY A 48 -1.99 1.42 -0.23
CA GLY A 48 -2.73 2.31 0.69
C GLY A 48 -1.96 2.68 1.97
N HIS A 49 -1.14 1.78 2.49
CA HIS A 49 -0.25 2.01 3.65
C HIS A 49 1.08 2.64 3.23
N PHE A 50 1.48 2.55 1.97
CA PHE A 50 2.77 3.08 1.52
C PHE A 50 2.89 4.59 1.76
N LEU A 51 1.78 5.33 1.64
CA LEU A 51 1.76 6.75 1.95
C LEU A 51 2.07 7.06 3.42
N GLN A 52 1.55 6.26 4.36
CA GLN A 52 1.89 6.34 5.79
C GLN A 52 3.40 6.15 5.99
N MET A 53 3.97 5.15 5.32
CA MET A 53 5.39 4.85 5.39
C MET A 53 6.22 6.04 4.87
N MET A 54 5.81 6.65 3.75
CA MET A 54 6.50 7.81 3.16
C MET A 54 6.51 9.02 4.09
N VAL A 55 5.37 9.36 4.72
CA VAL A 55 5.29 10.44 5.69
C VAL A 55 6.18 10.15 6.90
N MET A 56 6.12 8.91 7.42
CA MET A 56 6.98 8.48 8.52
C MET A 56 8.46 8.62 8.19
N ALA A 57 8.87 8.25 6.96
CA ALA A 57 10.23 8.37 6.49
C ALA A 57 10.67 9.84 6.30
N HIS A 58 9.81 10.73 5.82
CA HIS A 58 10.10 12.17 5.75
C HIS A 58 10.34 12.77 7.14
N MET A 59 9.48 12.43 8.10
CA MET A 59 9.62 12.85 9.49
C MET A 59 10.91 12.30 10.12
N GLN A 60 11.25 11.04 9.86
CA GLN A 60 12.49 10.44 10.36
C GLN A 60 13.74 11.08 9.75
N LYS A 61 13.75 11.35 8.44
CA LYS A 61 14.84 12.07 7.76
C LYS A 61 15.05 13.48 8.29
N ALA A 62 14.00 14.10 8.84
CA ALA A 62 14.09 15.39 9.54
C ALA A 62 14.57 15.28 11.01
N GLY A 63 14.80 14.07 11.51
CA GLY A 63 15.34 13.80 12.84
C GLY A 63 14.28 13.55 13.92
N HIS A 64 13.00 13.46 13.56
CA HIS A 64 11.94 13.05 14.47
C HIS A 64 11.95 11.52 14.64
N ARG A 65 11.46 11.03 15.79
CA ARG A 65 11.48 9.60 16.11
C ARG A 65 10.11 8.97 15.81
N PRO A 66 9.98 8.20 14.72
CA PRO A 66 8.74 7.47 14.45
C PRO A 66 8.52 6.30 15.41
N ILE A 67 7.26 6.14 15.77
CA ILE A 67 6.71 4.96 16.46
C ILE A 67 5.71 4.29 15.51
N ALA A 68 6.04 3.09 15.05
CA ALA A 68 5.09 2.24 14.32
C ALA A 68 4.28 1.43 15.34
N LEU A 69 3.06 1.88 15.63
CA LEU A 69 2.16 1.16 16.52
C LEU A 69 1.43 0.08 15.73
N VAL A 70 1.62 -1.19 16.09
CA VAL A 70 0.82 -2.27 15.51
C VAL A 70 -0.39 -2.56 16.39
N GLY A 71 -1.54 -2.66 15.74
CA GLY A 71 -2.83 -2.89 16.36
C GLY A 71 -3.09 -4.35 16.72
N GLY A 72 -2.24 -5.00 17.53
CA GLY A 72 -2.49 -6.38 17.94
C GLY A 72 -3.73 -6.55 18.83
N GLY A 73 -3.99 -5.59 19.71
CA GLY A 73 -5.22 -5.53 20.51
C GLY A 73 -6.41 -4.97 19.72
N THR A 74 -6.24 -3.82 19.07
CA THR A 74 -7.29 -3.20 18.24
C THR A 74 -7.71 -4.06 17.05
N GLY A 75 -6.79 -4.87 16.51
CA GLY A 75 -7.05 -5.83 15.44
C GLY A 75 -8.00 -6.97 15.84
N MET A 76 -8.15 -7.26 17.13
CA MET A 76 -9.16 -8.22 17.63
C MET A 76 -10.59 -7.64 17.65
N ILE A 77 -10.74 -6.35 17.37
CA ILE A 77 -12.02 -5.62 17.41
C ILE A 77 -12.35 -5.16 15.98
N GLY A 78 -11.38 -4.48 15.35
CA GLY A 78 -11.46 -3.98 13.99
C GLY A 78 -11.96 -2.54 13.89
N ASP A 79 -11.21 -1.68 13.18
CA ASP A 79 -11.62 -0.30 12.89
C ASP A 79 -12.85 -0.26 11.96
N PRO A 80 -13.96 0.39 12.36
CA PRO A 80 -15.13 0.59 11.52
C PRO A 80 -14.95 1.68 10.44
N THR A 81 -13.91 2.51 10.55
CA THR A 81 -13.69 3.66 9.67
C THR A 81 -13.58 3.26 8.20
N GLY A 82 -14.44 3.85 7.36
CA GLY A 82 -14.44 3.63 5.92
C GLY A 82 -14.84 2.23 5.46
N LYS A 83 -15.44 1.40 6.33
CA LYS A 83 -15.85 0.03 6.02
C LYS A 83 -17.36 -0.16 6.10
N THR A 84 -17.89 -1.06 5.28
CA THR A 84 -19.32 -1.42 5.24
C THR A 84 -19.65 -2.69 6.02
N ASP A 85 -18.71 -3.63 6.09
CA ASP A 85 -18.90 -4.97 6.66
C ASP A 85 -18.05 -5.20 7.91
N MET A 86 -18.51 -6.09 8.79
CA MET A 86 -17.74 -6.54 9.95
C MET A 86 -16.47 -7.29 9.54
N ARG A 87 -15.36 -7.07 10.27
CA ARG A 87 -14.10 -7.79 10.03
C ARG A 87 -14.18 -9.23 10.50
N LYS A 88 -13.47 -10.12 9.79
CA LYS A 88 -13.17 -11.47 10.29
C LYS A 88 -12.22 -11.37 11.49
N MET A 89 -12.55 -12.07 12.56
CA MET A 89 -11.67 -12.21 13.72
C MET A 89 -10.46 -13.07 13.35
N MET A 90 -9.26 -12.60 13.68
CA MET A 90 -8.00 -13.33 13.48
C MET A 90 -7.54 -13.93 14.81
N THR A 91 -6.77 -15.02 14.76
CA THR A 91 -6.15 -15.58 15.98
C THR A 91 -4.96 -14.72 16.42
N LYS A 92 -4.52 -14.90 17.67
CA LYS A 92 -3.34 -14.19 18.21
C LYS A 92 -2.09 -14.49 17.40
N GLU A 93 -1.92 -15.75 16.99
CA GLU A 93 -0.77 -16.22 16.21
C GLU A 93 -0.76 -15.59 14.81
N GLN A 94 -1.93 -15.44 14.18
CA GLN A 94 -2.07 -14.76 12.89
C GLN A 94 -1.74 -13.27 13.01
N ILE A 95 -2.26 -12.61 14.06
CA ILE A 95 -1.95 -11.21 14.36
C ILE A 95 -0.44 -11.03 14.51
N GLU A 96 0.22 -11.84 15.33
CA GLU A 96 1.66 -11.77 15.58
C GLU A 96 2.48 -12.03 14.31
N HIS A 97 2.09 -13.03 13.51
CA HIS A 97 2.71 -13.28 12.20
C HIS A 97 2.64 -12.04 11.29
N ASN A 98 1.45 -11.43 11.18
CA ASN A 98 1.23 -10.23 10.38
C ASN A 98 2.06 -9.04 10.89
N CYS A 99 2.14 -8.83 12.21
CA CYS A 99 2.99 -7.82 12.84
C CYS A 99 4.46 -7.98 12.42
N ASN A 100 4.97 -9.21 12.44
CA ASN A 100 6.35 -9.50 12.05
C ASN A 100 6.60 -9.24 10.56
N CYS A 101 5.64 -9.55 9.69
CA CYS A 101 5.72 -9.20 8.28
C CYS A 101 5.75 -7.69 8.06
N PHE A 102 4.90 -6.93 8.77
CA PHE A 102 4.88 -5.46 8.68
C PHE A 102 6.21 -4.87 9.10
N LYS A 103 6.87 -5.40 10.14
CA LYS A 103 8.18 -4.93 10.60
C LYS A 103 9.23 -5.02 9.49
N LYS A 104 9.27 -6.16 8.80
CA LYS A 104 10.20 -6.37 7.68
C LYS A 104 9.96 -5.39 6.53
N GLN A 105 8.70 -5.09 6.24
CA GLN A 105 8.32 -4.16 5.17
C GLN A 105 8.59 -2.69 5.55
N LEU A 106 8.26 -2.29 6.78
CA LEU A 106 8.57 -0.95 7.30
C LEU A 106 10.07 -0.69 7.32
N ALA A 107 10.87 -1.68 7.70
CA ALA A 107 12.34 -1.58 7.75
C ALA A 107 13.00 -1.33 6.38
N LYS A 108 12.26 -1.43 5.27
CA LYS A 108 12.77 -1.05 3.94
C LYS A 108 12.99 0.45 3.80
N ILE A 109 12.19 1.28 4.46
CA ILE A 109 12.27 2.74 4.35
C ILE A 109 12.37 3.48 5.68
N ILE A 110 12.14 2.80 6.80
CA ILE A 110 12.27 3.32 8.15
C ILE A 110 13.48 2.68 8.83
N ASP A 111 14.37 3.50 9.38
CA ASP A 111 15.56 3.06 10.10
C ASP A 111 15.22 2.72 11.57
N PHE A 112 15.19 1.43 11.90
CA PHE A 112 14.99 0.94 13.27
C PHE A 112 16.30 0.76 14.06
N SER A 113 17.45 1.13 13.50
CA SER A 113 18.74 1.06 14.22
C SER A 113 18.79 2.08 15.36
N GLU A 114 19.51 1.76 16.43
CA GLU A 114 19.87 2.72 17.50
C GLU A 114 18.67 3.48 18.07
N ASP A 115 17.50 2.83 18.18
CA ASP A 115 16.25 3.44 18.65
C ASP A 115 15.74 4.65 17.84
N LYS A 116 16.27 4.88 16.62
CA LYS A 116 15.81 5.94 15.71
C LYS A 116 14.37 5.76 15.26
N ALA A 117 13.86 4.53 15.31
CA ALA A 117 12.44 4.20 15.23
C ALA A 117 12.14 3.07 16.21
N ILE A 118 10.91 3.01 16.68
CA ILE A 118 10.44 1.87 17.47
C ILE A 118 9.15 1.31 16.88
N MET A 119 8.97 0.00 17.03
CA MET A 119 7.74 -0.68 16.68
C MET A 119 7.21 -1.35 17.94
N VAL A 120 5.98 -1.02 18.29
CA VAL A 120 5.34 -1.42 19.55
C VAL A 120 3.96 -1.99 19.25
N ASN A 121 3.44 -2.83 20.14
CA ASN A 121 2.15 -3.49 19.94
C ASN A 121 1.16 -3.05 21.03
N ASN A 122 0.01 -2.51 20.64
CA ASN A 122 -1.00 -2.11 21.64
C ASN A 122 -1.60 -3.30 22.41
N ALA A 123 -1.39 -4.53 21.96
CA ALA A 123 -1.72 -5.72 22.72
C ALA A 123 -1.06 -5.73 24.12
N ASP A 124 0.14 -5.13 24.25
CA ASP A 124 0.93 -5.12 25.49
C ASP A 124 0.18 -4.44 26.64
N TRP A 125 -0.62 -3.42 26.35
CA TRP A 125 -1.47 -2.76 27.35
C TRP A 125 -2.95 -3.13 27.21
N LEU A 126 -3.49 -3.25 26.00
CA LEU A 126 -4.93 -3.49 25.82
C LEU A 126 -5.39 -4.85 26.31
N LEU A 127 -4.61 -5.92 26.13
CA LEU A 127 -5.03 -7.28 26.51
C LEU A 127 -5.06 -7.51 28.03
N ASN A 128 -4.38 -6.66 28.78
CA ASN A 128 -4.28 -6.75 30.24
C ASN A 128 -5.18 -5.72 30.95
N LEU A 129 -5.96 -4.92 30.20
CA LEU A 129 -6.84 -3.92 30.77
C LEU A 129 -7.99 -4.55 31.54
N ASN A 130 -8.19 -4.11 32.78
CA ASN A 130 -9.44 -4.34 33.48
C ASN A 130 -10.54 -3.47 32.86
N TYR A 131 -11.64 -4.10 32.43
CA TYR A 131 -12.74 -3.41 31.76
C TYR A 131 -13.36 -2.30 32.63
N ILE A 132 -13.57 -2.55 33.93
CA ILE A 132 -14.22 -1.58 34.82
C ILE A 132 -13.30 -0.39 35.09
N GLU A 133 -12.01 -0.63 35.30
CA GLU A 133 -11.02 0.44 35.45
C GLU A 133 -10.91 1.27 34.17
N PHE A 134 -10.85 0.63 33.00
CA PHE A 134 -10.82 1.32 31.72
C PHE A 134 -12.04 2.24 31.52
N LEU A 135 -13.25 1.76 31.80
CA LEU A 135 -14.45 2.59 31.70
C LEU A 135 -14.43 3.77 32.68
N ARG A 136 -13.99 3.54 33.92
CA ARG A 136 -13.96 4.59 34.96
C ARG A 136 -12.87 5.63 34.71
N GLU A 137 -11.71 5.22 34.23
CA GLU A 137 -10.55 6.10 34.08
C GLU A 137 -10.47 6.77 32.71
N ILE A 138 -10.93 6.08 31.66
CA ILE A 138 -10.84 6.51 30.27
C ILE A 138 -12.22 6.81 29.72
N GLY A 139 -13.16 5.87 29.84
CA GLY A 139 -14.52 5.99 29.29
C GLY A 139 -15.27 7.27 29.73
N VAL A 140 -15.04 7.75 30.95
CA VAL A 140 -15.63 9.01 31.47
C VAL A 140 -15.26 10.26 30.66
N HIS A 141 -14.20 10.22 29.87
CA HIS A 141 -13.76 11.33 29.02
C HIS A 141 -14.40 11.33 27.63
N PHE A 142 -15.20 10.31 27.30
CA PHE A 142 -15.84 10.14 26.00
C PHE A 142 -17.35 10.35 26.12
N SER A 143 -17.85 11.37 25.42
CA SER A 143 -19.29 11.60 25.31
C SER A 143 -19.87 10.77 24.17
N VAL A 144 -20.82 9.89 24.48
CA VAL A 144 -21.55 9.09 23.46
C VAL A 144 -22.16 10.01 22.39
N ASN A 145 -22.79 11.12 22.79
CA ASN A 145 -23.37 12.07 21.84
C ASN A 145 -22.32 12.62 20.88
N LYS A 146 -21.13 13.01 21.38
CA LYS A 146 -20.02 13.51 20.53
C LYS A 146 -19.50 12.40 19.61
N MET A 147 -19.30 11.19 20.13
CA MET A 147 -18.82 10.06 19.33
C MET A 147 -19.75 9.78 18.15
N LEU A 148 -21.07 9.75 18.36
CA LEU A 148 -22.04 9.51 17.30
C LEU A 148 -22.09 10.59 16.20
N THR A 149 -21.48 11.76 16.42
CA THR A 149 -21.30 12.77 15.36
C THR A 149 -20.11 12.50 14.44
N ALA A 150 -19.20 11.61 14.83
CA ALA A 150 -18.08 11.23 13.98
C ALA A 150 -18.58 10.48 12.75
N GLU A 151 -18.09 10.85 11.56
CA GLU A 151 -18.58 10.33 10.28
C GLU A 151 -18.43 8.79 10.17
N CYS A 152 -17.38 8.23 10.79
CA CYS A 152 -17.15 6.79 10.84
C CYS A 152 -18.26 6.04 11.59
N PHE A 153 -18.80 6.61 12.67
CA PHE A 153 -19.89 5.99 13.43
C PHE A 153 -21.25 6.34 12.86
N LYS A 154 -21.45 7.56 12.37
CA LYS A 154 -22.71 7.98 11.74
C LYS A 154 -23.08 7.07 10.56
N SER A 155 -22.13 6.77 9.68
CA SER A 155 -22.34 5.90 8.53
C SER A 155 -22.61 4.43 8.91
N ARG A 156 -22.01 3.92 9.99
CA ARG A 156 -22.25 2.56 10.51
C ARG A 156 -23.53 2.46 11.31
N LEU A 157 -23.95 3.52 12.00
CA LEU A 157 -25.16 3.54 12.84
C LEU A 157 -26.40 3.17 12.01
N GLU A 158 -26.48 3.66 10.77
CA GLU A 158 -27.55 3.32 9.82
C GLU A 158 -27.55 1.84 9.39
N LYS A 159 -26.40 1.15 9.49
CA LYS A 159 -26.19 -0.22 8.99
C LYS A 159 -26.00 -1.27 10.11
N GLY A 160 -26.04 -0.85 11.38
CA GLY A 160 -25.78 -1.70 12.53
C GLY A 160 -24.36 -1.57 13.08
N LEU A 161 -24.08 -0.46 13.76
CA LEU A 161 -22.86 -0.24 14.55
C LEU A 161 -22.89 -1.13 15.80
N SER A 162 -21.93 -2.03 15.93
CA SER A 162 -21.83 -2.88 17.11
C SER A 162 -21.19 -2.15 18.30
N PHE A 163 -21.49 -2.58 19.53
CA PHE A 163 -20.79 -2.08 20.71
C PHE A 163 -19.27 -2.35 20.64
N LEU A 164 -18.87 -3.45 19.99
CA LEU A 164 -17.47 -3.79 19.75
C LEU A 164 -16.75 -2.69 18.96
N GLU A 165 -17.30 -2.31 17.80
CA GLU A 165 -16.77 -1.24 16.94
C GLU A 165 -16.82 0.13 17.62
N PHE A 166 -17.86 0.39 18.43
CA PHE A 166 -18.00 1.66 19.16
C PHE A 166 -16.87 1.92 20.15
N ASN A 167 -16.26 0.85 20.70
CA ASN A 167 -15.12 0.98 21.62
C ASN A 167 -13.80 1.29 20.89
N TYR A 168 -13.72 1.18 19.57
CA TYR A 168 -12.47 1.37 18.81
C TYR A 168 -11.83 2.75 19.06
N MET A 169 -12.64 3.81 19.03
CA MET A 169 -12.18 5.18 19.28
C MET A 169 -11.57 5.36 20.68
N LEU A 170 -12.11 4.66 21.68
CA LEU A 170 -11.57 4.72 23.05
C LEU A 170 -10.21 4.02 23.13
N MET A 171 -10.07 2.86 22.48
CA MET A 171 -8.81 2.11 22.46
C MET A 171 -7.72 2.87 21.72
N GLN A 172 -8.00 3.43 20.54
CA GLN A 172 -7.02 4.23 19.81
C GLN A 172 -6.65 5.52 20.58
N GLY A 173 -7.61 6.18 21.21
CA GLY A 173 -7.31 7.32 22.07
C GLY A 173 -6.43 6.94 23.26
N TYR A 174 -6.67 5.77 23.86
CA TYR A 174 -5.86 5.21 24.94
C TYR A 174 -4.45 4.83 24.48
N ASP A 175 -4.29 4.34 23.25
CA ASP A 175 -2.97 4.08 22.66
C ASP A 175 -2.13 5.35 22.65
N PHE A 176 -2.69 6.49 22.21
CA PHE A 176 -1.96 7.76 22.24
C PHE A 176 -1.55 8.14 23.68
N LEU A 177 -2.44 7.98 24.65
CA LEU A 177 -2.12 8.25 26.06
C LEU A 177 -0.98 7.37 26.58
N GLU A 178 -0.99 6.07 26.28
CA GLU A 178 0.05 5.15 26.70
C GLU A 178 1.39 5.43 26.01
N LEU A 179 1.38 5.77 24.72
CA LEU A 179 2.57 6.18 23.98
C LEU A 179 3.13 7.52 24.49
N ASN A 180 2.26 8.46 24.90
CA ASN A 180 2.67 9.70 25.54
C ASN A 180 3.40 9.41 26.86
N ARG A 181 2.85 8.52 27.70
CA ARG A 181 3.44 8.14 28.99
C ARG A 181 4.77 7.40 28.86
N LYS A 182 4.84 6.44 27.93
CA LYS A 182 6.00 5.53 27.80
C LYS A 182 7.12 6.12 26.96
N TYR A 183 6.80 6.87 25.91
CA TYR A 183 7.75 7.28 24.89
C TYR A 183 7.80 8.78 24.62
N ASN A 184 7.12 9.58 25.45
CA ASN A 184 6.93 11.02 25.26
C ASN A 184 6.40 11.33 23.85
N CYS A 185 5.52 10.48 23.33
CA CYS A 185 4.86 10.70 22.04
C CYS A 185 3.89 11.88 22.16
N VAL A 186 4.08 12.90 21.32
CA VAL A 186 3.29 14.15 21.38
C VAL A 186 2.44 14.37 20.13
N MET A 187 2.59 13.53 19.10
CA MET A 187 1.85 13.67 17.86
C MET A 187 1.41 12.33 17.28
N GLU A 188 0.15 12.25 16.84
CA GLU A 188 -0.39 11.13 16.07
C GLU A 188 -0.59 11.55 14.61
N LEU A 189 -0.12 10.71 13.70
CA LEU A 189 -0.28 10.87 12.26
C LEU A 189 -1.14 9.73 11.69
N GLY A 190 -2.02 10.03 10.74
CA GLY A 190 -2.87 9.02 10.11
C GLY A 190 -3.48 9.46 8.79
N GLY A 191 -4.18 8.54 8.13
CA GLY A 191 -4.96 8.89 6.94
C GLY A 191 -6.08 9.86 7.28
N ASP A 192 -6.57 10.61 6.29
CA ASP A 192 -7.70 11.55 6.44
C ASP A 192 -8.94 10.91 7.11
N ASP A 193 -9.13 9.61 6.89
CA ASP A 193 -10.22 8.85 7.49
C ASP A 193 -10.08 8.66 9.02
N GLN A 194 -8.89 8.83 9.59
CA GLN A 194 -8.61 8.63 11.03
C GLN A 194 -8.85 9.87 11.90
N TRP A 195 -9.28 11.00 11.32
CA TRP A 195 -9.31 12.29 12.02
C TRP A 195 -10.04 12.28 13.36
N SER A 196 -11.23 11.67 13.42
CA SER A 196 -12.02 11.62 14.66
C SER A 196 -11.34 10.81 15.76
N ASN A 197 -10.65 9.72 15.42
CA ASN A 197 -9.93 8.89 16.39
C ASN A 197 -8.68 9.62 16.90
N ILE A 198 -7.93 10.28 16.01
CA ILE A 198 -6.76 11.10 16.36
C ILE A 198 -7.14 12.21 17.34
N LEU A 199 -8.23 12.93 17.05
CA LEU A 199 -8.73 13.97 17.95
C LEU A 199 -9.13 13.42 19.32
N ALA A 200 -9.66 12.20 19.39
CA ALA A 200 -10.01 11.57 20.66
C ALA A 200 -8.77 11.32 21.53
N GLY A 201 -7.65 10.88 20.94
CA GLY A 201 -6.37 10.75 21.65
C GLY A 201 -5.81 12.08 22.11
N VAL A 202 -5.82 13.11 21.24
CA VAL A 202 -5.39 14.48 21.59
C VAL A 202 -6.20 15.04 22.77
N ASP A 203 -7.53 14.93 22.71
CA ASP A 203 -8.43 15.39 23.77
C ASP A 203 -8.20 14.61 25.08
N LEU A 204 -7.95 13.30 25.00
CA LEU A 204 -7.73 12.45 26.17
C LEU A 204 -6.43 12.83 26.90
N ILE A 205 -5.32 13.03 26.18
CA ILE A 205 -4.05 13.45 26.79
C ILE A 205 -4.20 14.81 27.49
N ARG A 206 -4.88 15.76 26.85
CA ARG A 206 -5.14 17.08 27.46
C ARG A 206 -5.93 16.97 28.77
N ARG A 207 -6.90 16.05 28.84
CA ARG A 207 -7.73 15.85 30.04
C ARG A 207 -7.03 15.06 31.15
N LYS A 208 -6.21 14.06 30.80
CA LYS A 208 -5.57 13.16 31.77
C LYS A 208 -4.23 13.65 32.27
N GLU A 209 -3.45 14.25 31.37
CA GLU A 209 -2.05 14.59 31.63
C GLU A 209 -1.80 16.11 31.65
N SER A 210 -2.79 16.92 31.23
CA SER A 210 -2.63 18.36 31.05
C SER A 210 -1.43 18.74 30.16
N LYS A 211 -1.10 17.86 29.20
CA LYS A 211 -0.01 18.04 28.24
C LYS A 211 -0.56 18.43 26.87
N SER A 212 0.26 19.14 26.11
CA SER A 212 0.02 19.34 24.69
C SER A 212 0.16 18.02 23.93
N ALA A 213 -0.79 17.79 23.03
CA ALA A 213 -0.80 16.70 22.07
C ALA A 213 -1.37 17.23 20.75
N TYR A 214 -0.89 16.65 19.66
CA TYR A 214 -1.14 17.12 18.31
C TYR A 214 -1.58 15.97 17.39
N GLY A 215 -2.40 16.31 16.40
CA GLY A 215 -2.88 15.40 15.37
C GLY A 215 -2.62 15.97 13.97
N MET A 216 -2.20 15.11 13.06
CA MET A 216 -2.03 15.44 11.64
C MET A 216 -2.59 14.31 10.78
N THR A 217 -3.45 14.65 9.82
CA THR A 217 -3.85 13.69 8.78
C THR A 217 -3.21 14.03 7.46
N PHE A 218 -2.94 12.99 6.67
CA PHE A 218 -2.51 13.14 5.29
C PHE A 218 -3.57 12.69 4.30
N THR A 219 -3.48 13.27 3.10
CA THR A 219 -4.33 12.98 1.95
C THR A 219 -4.34 11.49 1.65
N LEU A 220 -5.42 10.99 1.06
CA LEU A 220 -5.47 9.61 0.60
C LEU A 220 -4.92 9.53 -0.83
N LEU A 221 -4.21 8.44 -1.15
CA LEU A 221 -3.75 8.21 -2.51
C LEU A 221 -4.96 7.82 -3.39
N THR A 222 -5.50 8.81 -4.08
CA THR A 222 -6.62 8.68 -5.02
C THR A 222 -6.22 9.10 -6.43
N ASN A 223 -6.85 8.51 -7.43
CA ASN A 223 -6.74 8.98 -8.81
C ASN A 223 -7.55 10.27 -9.03
N SER A 224 -7.45 10.83 -10.22
CA SER A 224 -8.17 12.02 -10.70
C SER A 224 -9.70 11.88 -10.67
N GLU A 225 -10.22 10.65 -10.66
CA GLU A 225 -11.65 10.35 -10.46
C GLU A 225 -12.06 10.27 -8.97
N GLY A 226 -11.13 10.43 -8.04
CA GLY A 226 -11.36 10.32 -6.60
C GLY A 226 -11.37 8.89 -6.05
N LYS A 227 -11.07 7.87 -6.85
CA LYS A 227 -10.99 6.46 -6.41
C LYS A 227 -9.65 6.17 -5.76
N LYS A 228 -9.65 5.42 -4.65
CA LYS A 228 -8.41 4.96 -3.97
C LYS A 228 -7.54 4.15 -4.95
N MET A 229 -6.27 4.51 -5.06
CA MET A 229 -5.26 3.79 -5.84
C MET A 229 -4.74 2.57 -5.05
N GLY A 230 -4.03 1.68 -5.73
CA GLY A 230 -3.51 0.44 -5.14
C GLY A 230 -4.49 -0.73 -5.18
N LYS A 231 -5.47 -0.70 -6.08
CA LYS A 231 -6.31 -1.86 -6.43
C LYS A 231 -6.09 -2.27 -7.88
N THR A 232 -5.94 -3.56 -8.10
CA THR A 232 -5.91 -4.25 -9.40
C THR A 232 -7.23 -5.02 -9.58
N GLU A 233 -7.45 -5.58 -10.77
CA GLU A 233 -8.57 -6.52 -10.99
C GLU A 233 -8.49 -7.75 -10.07
N SER A 234 -7.27 -8.12 -9.66
CA SER A 234 -6.96 -9.24 -8.77
C SER A 234 -7.01 -8.92 -7.27
N GLY A 235 -7.20 -7.65 -6.88
CA GLY A 235 -7.30 -7.26 -5.47
C GLY A 235 -6.44 -6.06 -5.11
N ALA A 236 -5.73 -6.13 -3.97
CA ALA A 236 -4.83 -5.07 -3.53
C ALA A 236 -3.46 -5.18 -4.22
N LEU A 237 -2.81 -4.05 -4.45
CA LEU A 237 -1.40 -4.01 -4.85
C LEU A 237 -0.53 -4.14 -3.60
N TRP A 238 -0.03 -5.34 -3.34
CA TRP A 238 0.73 -5.67 -2.14
C TRP A 238 2.19 -5.18 -2.26
N LEU A 239 2.84 -4.96 -1.12
CA LEU A 239 4.28 -4.65 -1.06
C LEU A 239 5.15 -5.91 -0.97
N ASP A 240 4.53 -7.06 -0.69
CA ASP A 240 5.20 -8.35 -0.63
C ASP A 240 5.40 -8.92 -2.05
N PRO A 241 6.64 -9.21 -2.47
CA PRO A 241 6.93 -9.74 -3.80
C PRO A 241 6.26 -11.08 -4.10
N GLU A 242 5.93 -11.89 -3.09
CA GLU A 242 5.24 -13.17 -3.28
C GLU A 242 3.74 -12.99 -3.59
N LYS A 243 3.18 -11.82 -3.30
CA LYS A 243 1.76 -11.49 -3.54
C LYS A 243 1.54 -10.58 -4.73
N THR A 244 2.53 -9.73 -5.02
CA THR A 244 2.55 -8.87 -6.19
C THR A 244 4.00 -8.84 -6.63
N SER A 245 4.29 -9.50 -7.75
CA SER A 245 5.67 -9.58 -8.24
C SER A 245 6.24 -8.17 -8.48
N PRO A 246 7.56 -7.95 -8.33
CA PRO A 246 8.17 -6.64 -8.63
C PRO A 246 7.84 -6.13 -10.03
N TYR A 247 7.69 -7.04 -10.99
CA TYR A 247 7.26 -6.72 -12.36
C TYR A 247 5.81 -6.20 -12.40
N GLU A 248 4.85 -6.89 -11.78
CA GLU A 248 3.46 -6.43 -11.72
C GLU A 248 3.33 -5.09 -10.96
N PHE A 249 4.09 -4.95 -9.88
CA PHE A 249 4.16 -3.71 -9.10
C PHE A 249 4.67 -2.56 -9.96
N TYR A 250 5.78 -2.75 -10.68
CA TYR A 250 6.30 -1.78 -11.65
C TYR A 250 5.28 -1.45 -12.74
N GLN A 251 4.64 -2.48 -13.32
CA GLN A 251 3.65 -2.30 -14.38
C GLN A 251 2.43 -1.49 -13.91
N TYR A 252 1.97 -1.69 -12.67
CA TYR A 252 0.89 -0.88 -12.12
C TYR A 252 1.22 0.62 -12.20
N TRP A 253 2.40 1.01 -11.71
CA TRP A 253 2.86 2.40 -11.72
C TRP A 253 3.14 2.91 -13.13
N ARG A 254 3.67 2.06 -14.01
CA ARG A 254 3.90 2.41 -15.42
C ARG A 254 2.60 2.73 -16.16
N ASN A 255 1.48 2.21 -15.67
CA ASN A 255 0.15 2.28 -16.29
C ASN A 255 -0.81 3.28 -15.63
N VAL A 256 -0.36 4.07 -14.65
CA VAL A 256 -1.19 5.15 -14.08
C VAL A 256 -1.60 6.15 -15.16
N ALA A 257 -2.75 6.81 -14.98
CA ALA A 257 -3.21 7.82 -15.92
C ALA A 257 -2.27 9.03 -15.93
N ASP A 258 -2.17 9.72 -17.07
CA ASP A 258 -1.32 10.90 -17.25
C ASP A 258 -1.60 11.97 -16.19
N ALA A 259 -2.89 12.22 -15.92
CA ALA A 259 -3.36 13.17 -14.92
C ALA A 259 -2.96 12.81 -13.47
N ASP A 260 -2.56 11.57 -13.20
CA ASP A 260 -2.22 11.11 -11.85
C ASP A 260 -0.69 11.08 -11.61
N VAL A 261 0.13 11.24 -12.66
CA VAL A 261 1.59 11.05 -12.59
C VAL A 261 2.23 12.04 -11.62
N GLU A 262 1.92 13.34 -11.72
CA GLU A 262 2.45 14.37 -10.83
C GLU A 262 2.14 14.05 -9.36
N LYS A 263 0.87 13.73 -9.08
CA LYS A 263 0.42 13.38 -7.74
C LYS A 263 1.18 12.19 -7.18
N CYS A 264 1.38 11.15 -7.99
CA CYS A 264 2.15 9.98 -7.59
C CYS A 264 3.63 10.33 -7.36
N LEU A 265 4.30 10.99 -8.31
CA LEU A 265 5.70 11.39 -8.16
C LEU A 265 5.93 12.18 -6.86
N ARG A 266 5.02 13.11 -6.56
CA ARG A 266 5.09 13.94 -5.36
C ARG A 266 4.86 13.16 -4.05
N LEU A 267 3.89 12.25 -4.02
CA LEU A 267 3.45 11.59 -2.78
C LEU A 267 4.14 10.26 -2.45
N ILE A 268 4.73 9.58 -3.44
CA ILE A 268 5.24 8.21 -3.24
C ILE A 268 6.68 8.02 -3.73
N THR A 269 7.41 9.10 -3.95
CA THR A 269 8.85 9.08 -4.23
C THR A 269 9.59 10.07 -3.33
N PHE A 270 10.93 9.97 -3.28
CA PHE A 270 11.79 10.98 -2.66
C PHE A 270 12.42 11.94 -3.68
N LEU A 271 11.93 11.99 -4.93
CA LEU A 271 12.46 12.89 -5.93
C LEU A 271 12.37 14.36 -5.47
N PRO A 272 13.38 15.19 -5.74
CA PRO A 272 13.31 16.63 -5.51
C PRO A 272 12.08 17.24 -6.19
N MET A 273 11.45 18.24 -5.56
CA MET A 273 10.23 18.84 -6.11
C MET A 273 10.44 19.53 -7.46
N ASP A 274 11.64 20.04 -7.73
CA ASP A 274 11.98 20.59 -9.05
C ASP A 274 11.97 19.51 -10.13
N GLU A 275 12.45 18.30 -9.81
CA GLU A 275 12.41 17.15 -10.71
C GLU A 275 10.98 16.65 -10.91
N VAL A 276 10.17 16.62 -9.85
CA VAL A 276 8.73 16.31 -9.95
C VAL A 276 8.04 17.29 -10.91
N ARG A 277 8.29 18.60 -10.76
CA ARG A 277 7.73 19.64 -11.65
C ARG A 277 8.20 19.47 -13.09
N ARG A 278 9.49 19.22 -13.32
CA ARG A 278 10.08 18.98 -14.65
C ARG A 278 9.46 17.76 -15.35
N LEU A 279 9.30 16.65 -14.64
CA LEU A 279 8.70 15.44 -15.18
C LEU A 279 7.20 15.62 -15.45
N SER A 280 6.52 16.39 -14.60
CA SER A 280 5.08 16.64 -14.72
C SER A 280 4.73 17.65 -15.81
N SER A 281 5.70 18.44 -16.29
CA SER A 281 5.52 19.32 -17.46
C SER A 281 5.70 18.61 -18.80
N LEU A 282 6.06 17.32 -18.82
CA LEU A 282 6.19 16.55 -20.05
C LEU A 282 4.81 16.19 -20.60
N GLU A 283 4.59 16.42 -21.89
CA GLU A 283 3.31 16.19 -22.56
C GLU A 283 3.44 15.19 -23.72
N GLY A 284 2.30 14.74 -24.25
CA GLY A 284 2.26 13.86 -25.40
C GLY A 284 2.99 12.54 -25.16
N SER A 285 3.94 12.20 -26.04
CA SER A 285 4.74 10.96 -25.90
C SER A 285 5.79 11.05 -24.80
N GLU A 286 6.24 12.25 -24.42
CA GLU A 286 7.32 12.47 -23.46
C GLU A 286 6.91 12.13 -22.02
N ILE A 287 5.62 12.19 -21.69
CA ILE A 287 5.09 11.79 -20.38
C ILE A 287 5.41 10.32 -20.02
N ASN A 288 5.72 9.49 -21.02
CA ASN A 288 6.17 8.13 -20.78
C ASN A 288 7.46 8.09 -19.96
N GLU A 289 8.32 9.09 -20.06
CA GLU A 289 9.53 9.17 -19.24
C GLU A 289 9.17 9.39 -17.77
N ALA A 290 8.25 10.31 -17.47
CA ALA A 290 7.75 10.53 -16.11
C ALA A 290 7.14 9.26 -15.50
N LYS A 291 6.41 8.46 -16.31
CA LYS A 291 5.86 7.17 -15.86
C LYS A 291 6.92 6.10 -15.63
N LYS A 292 7.98 6.07 -16.45
CA LYS A 292 9.12 5.16 -16.23
C LYS A 292 9.85 5.50 -14.94
N VAL A 293 10.13 6.79 -14.73
CA VAL A 293 10.78 7.27 -13.49
C VAL A 293 9.91 6.94 -12.29
N LEU A 294 8.60 7.24 -12.34
CA LEU A 294 7.67 6.89 -11.26
C LEU A 294 7.72 5.40 -10.93
N ALA A 295 7.56 4.53 -11.94
CA ALA A 295 7.53 3.09 -11.75
C ALA A 295 8.86 2.58 -11.17
N PHE A 296 9.99 3.08 -11.67
CA PHE A 296 11.30 2.71 -11.18
C PHE A 296 11.53 3.13 -9.74
N GLU A 297 11.30 4.40 -9.40
CA GLU A 297 11.54 4.93 -8.05
C GLU A 297 10.68 4.22 -7.00
N VAL A 298 9.39 4.00 -7.29
CA VAL A 298 8.49 3.34 -6.34
C VAL A 298 8.86 1.86 -6.17
N THR A 299 9.20 1.16 -7.26
CA THR A 299 9.65 -0.24 -7.20
C THR A 299 10.98 -0.37 -6.44
N LYS A 300 11.91 0.56 -6.69
CA LYS A 300 13.22 0.61 -6.01
C LYS A 300 13.07 0.76 -4.50
N LEU A 301 12.14 1.60 -4.04
CA LEU A 301 11.91 1.82 -2.61
C LEU A 301 11.40 0.58 -1.88
N ILE A 302 10.60 -0.26 -2.55
CA ILE A 302 9.95 -1.42 -1.92
C ILE A 302 10.74 -2.71 -2.15
N HIS A 303 11.13 -2.98 -3.40
CA HIS A 303 11.73 -4.23 -3.83
C HIS A 303 13.25 -4.13 -4.03
N GLY A 304 13.83 -2.92 -3.92
CA GLY A 304 15.26 -2.68 -4.14
C GLY A 304 15.60 -2.35 -5.58
N GLU A 305 16.80 -1.79 -5.77
CA GLU A 305 17.26 -1.28 -7.07
C GLU A 305 17.44 -2.38 -8.11
N GLU A 306 17.95 -3.55 -7.70
CA GLU A 306 18.15 -4.68 -8.60
C GLU A 306 16.82 -5.16 -9.21
N GLU A 307 15.81 -5.37 -8.38
CA GLU A 307 14.47 -5.80 -8.83
C GLU A 307 13.77 -4.72 -9.65
N ALA A 308 13.94 -3.45 -9.30
CA ALA A 308 13.43 -2.33 -10.10
C ALA A 308 14.06 -2.29 -11.49
N GLN A 309 15.37 -2.56 -11.60
CA GLN A 309 16.08 -2.61 -12.87
C GLN A 309 15.63 -3.81 -13.71
N LYS A 310 15.48 -5.00 -13.12
CA LYS A 310 14.91 -6.18 -13.81
C LYS A 310 13.52 -5.89 -14.34
N ALA A 311 12.65 -5.33 -13.51
CA ALA A 311 11.29 -4.98 -13.89
C ALA A 311 11.24 -3.91 -15.01
N LYS A 312 12.11 -2.91 -14.95
CA LYS A 312 12.26 -1.90 -16.01
C LYS A 312 12.66 -2.53 -17.34
N ILE A 313 13.72 -3.35 -17.35
CA ILE A 313 14.20 -4.02 -18.57
C ILE A 313 13.09 -4.90 -19.16
N ALA A 314 12.44 -5.72 -18.34
CA ALA A 314 11.34 -6.56 -18.77
C ALA A 314 10.18 -5.73 -19.35
N ALA A 315 9.81 -4.61 -18.71
CA ALA A 315 8.80 -3.71 -19.23
C ALA A 315 9.20 -3.10 -20.59
N GLU A 316 10.44 -2.63 -20.73
CA GLU A 316 10.93 -2.00 -21.96
C GLU A 316 11.01 -2.99 -23.12
N ALA A 317 11.42 -4.23 -22.87
CA ALA A 317 11.44 -5.31 -23.86
C ALA A 317 10.05 -5.64 -24.44
N LEU A 318 8.98 -5.40 -23.67
CA LEU A 318 7.60 -5.67 -24.11
C LEU A 318 6.94 -4.50 -24.85
N PHE A 319 7.44 -3.26 -24.67
CA PHE A 319 6.89 -2.06 -25.30
C PHE A 319 7.72 -1.51 -26.47
N GLY A 320 9.03 -1.78 -26.49
CA GLY A 320 9.85 -1.53 -27.68
C GLY A 320 9.53 -2.62 -28.69
N GLY A 321 9.05 -2.25 -29.88
CA GLY A 321 8.67 -3.19 -30.96
C GLY A 321 9.82 -4.04 -31.55
N ASN A 322 10.87 -4.31 -30.77
CA ASN A 322 11.83 -5.38 -30.97
C ASN A 322 11.67 -6.36 -29.82
N ALA A 323 10.76 -7.31 -29.99
CA ALA A 323 10.70 -8.56 -29.25
C ALA A 323 11.94 -9.44 -29.52
N LYS A 324 13.15 -8.87 -29.37
CA LYS A 324 14.44 -9.52 -29.58
C LYS A 324 15.25 -9.67 -28.30
N ASP A 325 14.87 -9.01 -27.20
CA ASP A 325 15.41 -9.32 -25.88
C ASP A 325 14.52 -10.34 -25.16
N LEU A 326 14.62 -11.57 -25.64
CA LEU A 326 13.84 -12.74 -25.19
C LEU A 326 14.32 -13.30 -23.84
N GLY A 327 15.38 -12.74 -23.26
CA GLY A 327 16.01 -13.27 -22.04
C GLY A 327 15.17 -13.14 -20.76
N ASN A 328 14.26 -12.16 -20.67
CA ASN A 328 13.57 -11.79 -19.42
C ASN A 328 12.03 -11.95 -19.45
N MET A 329 11.47 -12.62 -20.46
CA MET A 329 10.04 -12.93 -20.49
C MET A 329 9.74 -14.11 -19.53
N PRO A 330 8.63 -14.08 -18.75
CA PRO A 330 8.21 -15.25 -17.97
C PRO A 330 8.13 -16.47 -18.88
N THR A 331 9.05 -17.41 -18.65
CA THR A 331 9.30 -18.54 -19.53
C THR A 331 8.82 -19.82 -18.85
N ALA A 332 8.00 -20.58 -19.55
CA ALA A 332 7.62 -21.93 -19.19
C ALA A 332 8.31 -22.92 -20.12
N TYR A 333 8.50 -24.15 -19.64
CA TYR A 333 9.16 -25.22 -20.39
C TYR A 333 8.15 -26.34 -20.61
N ILE A 334 8.15 -26.92 -21.82
CA ILE A 334 7.35 -28.09 -22.19
C ILE A 334 8.25 -29.12 -22.87
N ASP A 335 7.88 -30.41 -22.76
CA ASP A 335 8.59 -31.47 -23.47
C ASP A 335 8.17 -31.50 -24.94
N LYS A 336 9.00 -32.02 -25.85
CA LYS A 336 8.55 -32.34 -27.23
C LYS A 336 7.28 -33.18 -27.31
N ASN A 337 7.02 -34.04 -26.32
CA ASN A 337 5.80 -34.85 -26.24
C ASN A 337 4.53 -34.03 -25.96
N ASP A 338 4.68 -32.78 -25.52
CA ASP A 338 3.57 -31.87 -25.33
C ASP A 338 3.12 -31.20 -26.63
N LEU A 339 3.95 -31.27 -27.69
CA LEU A 339 3.53 -30.88 -29.02
C LEU A 339 2.41 -31.81 -29.50
N ASN A 340 1.54 -31.27 -30.35
CA ASN A 340 0.28 -31.86 -30.80
C ASN A 340 -0.85 -31.88 -29.76
N ASN A 341 -0.67 -31.23 -28.60
CA ASN A 341 -1.77 -30.92 -27.70
C ASN A 341 -2.47 -29.61 -28.08
N LEU A 342 -3.69 -29.43 -27.55
CA LEU A 342 -4.43 -28.18 -27.69
C LEU A 342 -3.68 -27.04 -27.00
N LEU A 343 -3.63 -25.87 -27.64
CA LEU A 343 -3.02 -24.66 -27.08
C LEU A 343 -3.57 -24.36 -25.68
N VAL A 344 -4.88 -24.48 -25.49
CA VAL A 344 -5.53 -24.22 -24.18
C VAL A 344 -5.07 -25.17 -23.08
N ASP A 345 -4.62 -26.37 -23.41
CA ASP A 345 -4.12 -27.35 -22.46
C ASP A 345 -2.69 -27.02 -22.05
N LEU A 346 -1.86 -26.63 -23.02
CA LEU A 346 -0.50 -26.15 -22.79
C LEU A 346 -0.49 -24.87 -21.95
N LEU A 347 -1.38 -23.93 -22.23
CA LEU A 347 -1.48 -22.68 -21.48
C LEU A 347 -1.80 -22.88 -20.00
N VAL A 348 -2.55 -23.93 -19.66
CA VAL A 348 -2.83 -24.29 -18.26
C VAL A 348 -1.67 -25.07 -17.65
N LYS A 349 -1.08 -26.01 -18.41
CA LYS A 349 0.11 -26.76 -17.98
C LYS A 349 1.28 -25.83 -17.62
N CYS A 350 1.47 -24.78 -18.41
CA CYS A 350 2.49 -23.75 -18.20
C CYS A 350 2.08 -22.68 -17.16
N GLU A 351 0.96 -22.86 -16.46
CA GLU A 351 0.44 -21.91 -15.45
C GLU A 351 0.18 -20.48 -15.99
N ILE A 352 0.07 -20.33 -17.32
CA ILE A 352 -0.23 -19.05 -17.97
C ILE A 352 -1.72 -18.69 -17.76
N PHE A 353 -2.59 -19.69 -17.64
CA PHE A 353 -3.98 -19.52 -17.23
C PHE A 353 -4.34 -20.46 -16.08
N PRO A 354 -5.20 -20.03 -15.15
CA PRO A 354 -5.65 -20.86 -14.03
C PRO A 354 -6.66 -21.94 -14.47
N SER A 355 -7.30 -21.79 -15.64
CA SER A 355 -8.19 -22.81 -16.19
C SER A 355 -8.36 -22.72 -17.71
N LYS A 356 -8.72 -23.84 -18.35
CA LYS A 356 -9.01 -23.92 -19.79
C LYS A 356 -10.17 -23.00 -20.18
N SER A 357 -11.14 -22.82 -19.28
CA SER A 357 -12.31 -21.96 -19.44
C SER A 357 -11.93 -20.50 -19.68
N GLU A 358 -10.95 -20.00 -18.94
CA GLU A 358 -10.48 -18.63 -19.06
C GLU A 358 -9.70 -18.39 -20.34
N ALA A 359 -8.84 -19.34 -20.73
CA ALA A 359 -8.12 -19.28 -22.01
C ALA A 359 -9.10 -19.22 -23.20
N ARG A 360 -10.12 -20.09 -23.22
CA ARG A 360 -11.17 -20.09 -24.26
C ARG A 360 -11.98 -18.80 -24.28
N ARG A 361 -12.29 -18.23 -23.12
CA ARG A 361 -12.97 -16.93 -23.01
C ARG A 361 -12.15 -15.84 -23.68
N LEU A 362 -10.84 -15.80 -23.45
CA LEU A 362 -9.97 -14.79 -24.04
C LEU A 362 -9.82 -14.95 -25.56
N ILE A 363 -9.73 -16.19 -26.06
CA ILE A 363 -9.79 -16.50 -27.50
C ILE A 363 -11.07 -15.95 -28.13
N LYS A 364 -12.23 -16.21 -27.51
CA LYS A 364 -13.54 -15.72 -27.98
C LYS A 364 -13.61 -14.19 -28.03
N GLN A 365 -12.95 -13.52 -27.10
CA GLN A 365 -12.86 -12.05 -27.04
C GLN A 365 -11.79 -11.48 -27.98
N GLY A 366 -11.02 -12.34 -28.66
CA GLY A 366 -9.95 -11.93 -29.57
C GLY A 366 -8.73 -11.36 -28.85
N GLY A 367 -8.52 -11.75 -27.60
CA GLY A 367 -7.44 -11.25 -26.75
C GLY A 367 -6.23 -12.18 -26.66
N LEU A 368 -6.19 -13.32 -27.36
CA LEU A 368 -5.06 -14.25 -27.34
C LEU A 368 -4.32 -14.23 -28.67
N TYR A 369 -2.99 -14.20 -28.61
CA TYR A 369 -2.10 -14.26 -29.76
C TYR A 369 -1.00 -15.29 -29.52
N LEU A 370 -0.61 -15.99 -30.58
CA LEU A 370 0.49 -16.95 -30.64
C LEU A 370 1.44 -16.48 -31.75
N ASN A 371 2.71 -16.25 -31.42
CA ASN A 371 3.73 -15.68 -32.33
C ASN A 371 3.21 -14.45 -33.09
N ASP A 372 2.59 -13.52 -32.35
CA ASP A 372 1.93 -12.31 -32.85
C ASP A 372 0.70 -12.51 -33.76
N GLU A 373 0.34 -13.74 -34.08
CA GLU A 373 -0.88 -14.06 -34.80
C GLU A 373 -2.06 -14.24 -33.84
N LYS A 374 -3.20 -13.66 -34.20
CA LYS A 374 -4.41 -13.72 -33.37
C LYS A 374 -5.00 -15.13 -33.40
N VAL A 375 -5.15 -15.74 -32.23
CA VAL A 375 -5.79 -17.05 -32.10
C VAL A 375 -7.30 -16.88 -32.17
N THR A 376 -7.92 -17.48 -33.19
CA THR A 376 -9.38 -17.49 -33.38
C THR A 376 -10.01 -18.87 -33.15
N ASP A 377 -9.23 -19.94 -33.27
CA ASP A 377 -9.69 -21.30 -33.05
C ASP A 377 -9.43 -21.75 -31.59
N MET A 378 -10.49 -22.17 -30.90
CA MET A 378 -10.41 -22.68 -29.53
C MET A 378 -9.83 -24.10 -29.45
N ASN A 379 -9.75 -24.79 -30.59
CA ASN A 379 -9.20 -26.13 -30.73
C ASN A 379 -7.85 -26.11 -31.47
N LEU A 380 -7.18 -24.96 -31.55
CA LEU A 380 -5.84 -24.86 -32.14
C LEU A 380 -4.89 -25.85 -31.48
N VAL A 381 -4.26 -26.69 -32.30
CA VAL A 381 -3.24 -27.66 -31.89
C VAL A 381 -1.86 -27.03 -32.10
N VAL A 382 -1.00 -27.08 -31.09
CA VAL A 382 0.36 -26.56 -31.18
C VAL A 382 1.28 -27.62 -31.75
N THR A 383 1.78 -27.39 -32.95
CA THR A 383 2.70 -28.28 -33.69
C THR A 383 4.11 -27.68 -33.73
N GLU A 384 5.08 -28.44 -34.27
CA GLU A 384 6.47 -27.97 -34.48
C GLU A 384 6.56 -26.67 -35.31
N GLU A 385 5.61 -26.43 -36.22
CA GLU A 385 5.58 -25.21 -37.06
C GLU A 385 5.38 -23.92 -36.25
N HIS A 386 4.84 -24.05 -35.04
CA HIS A 386 4.64 -22.92 -34.13
C HIS A 386 5.89 -22.64 -33.28
N VAL A 387 6.87 -23.54 -33.26
CA VAL A 387 8.10 -23.39 -32.49
C VAL A 387 9.08 -22.55 -33.31
N THR A 388 9.39 -21.35 -32.83
CA THR A 388 10.43 -20.51 -33.43
C THR A 388 11.79 -20.77 -32.77
N GLU A 389 12.89 -20.23 -33.34
CA GLU A 389 14.22 -20.28 -32.71
C GLU A 389 14.21 -19.74 -31.27
N ASP A 390 13.27 -18.84 -30.98
CA ASP A 390 13.12 -18.15 -29.72
C ASP A 390 12.03 -18.75 -28.81
N GLY A 391 11.46 -19.90 -29.19
CA GLY A 391 10.31 -20.54 -28.53
C GLY A 391 8.96 -20.09 -29.07
N ILE A 392 7.88 -20.46 -28.39
CA ILE A 392 6.50 -20.06 -28.73
C ILE A 392 6.14 -18.84 -27.88
N MET A 393 5.75 -17.75 -28.53
CA MET A 393 5.35 -16.52 -27.86
C MET A 393 3.84 -16.46 -27.66
N ILE A 394 3.40 -16.28 -26.41
CA ILE A 394 1.99 -16.13 -26.05
C ILE A 394 1.75 -14.71 -25.57
N ARG A 395 0.81 -14.00 -26.22
CA ARG A 395 0.39 -12.65 -25.82
C ARG A 395 -1.09 -12.62 -25.44
N ARG A 396 -1.38 -12.12 -24.23
CA ARG A 396 -2.71 -11.93 -23.66
C ARG A 396 -3.03 -10.44 -23.61
N GLY A 397 -3.98 -10.01 -24.43
CA GLY A 397 -4.37 -8.61 -24.59
C GLY A 397 -3.24 -7.76 -25.18
N LYS A 398 -3.11 -6.52 -24.70
CA LYS A 398 -2.13 -5.56 -25.22
C LYS A 398 -0.77 -5.61 -24.51
N LYS A 399 -0.67 -6.19 -23.30
CA LYS A 399 0.46 -5.95 -22.38
C LYS A 399 1.02 -7.18 -21.66
N ASN A 400 0.38 -8.35 -21.74
CA ASN A 400 0.84 -9.55 -21.02
C ASN A 400 1.45 -10.53 -22.02
N PHE A 401 2.71 -10.93 -21.78
CA PHE A 401 3.46 -11.82 -22.66
C PHE A 401 4.10 -12.94 -21.84
N ASN A 402 4.15 -14.13 -22.42
CA ASN A 402 4.74 -15.34 -21.87
C ASN A 402 5.49 -16.07 -22.99
N ARG A 403 6.60 -16.73 -22.66
CA ARG A 403 7.35 -17.57 -23.60
C ARG A 403 7.22 -19.03 -23.19
N ILE A 404 7.04 -19.92 -24.16
CA ILE A 404 7.06 -21.37 -23.95
C ILE A 404 8.25 -21.92 -24.75
N VAL A 405 9.20 -22.57 -24.06
CA VAL A 405 10.35 -23.23 -24.68
C VAL A 405 10.11 -24.73 -24.71
N VAL A 406 10.41 -25.36 -25.84
CA VAL A 406 10.31 -26.81 -26.00
C VAL A 406 11.69 -27.42 -25.72
N GLU A 407 11.77 -28.34 -24.76
CA GLU A 407 12.99 -29.10 -24.42
C GLU A 407 13.04 -30.47 -25.09
#